data_AF-A0A3A0A1Y1-F1
#
_entry.id   AF-A0A3A0A1Y1-F1
#
_cell.length_a   1.000
_cell.length_b   1.000
_cell.length_c   1.000
_cell.angle_alpha   90.00
_cell.angle_beta   90.00
_cell.angle_gamma   90.00
#
_symmetry.space_group_name_H-M   'P 1'
#
loop_
_entity.id
_entity.type
_entity.pdbx_description
1 polymer ?
#
loop_
_entity_poly.entity_id
_entity_poly.type
_entity_poly.pdbx_seq_one_letter_code
_entity_poly.pdbx_strand_id
1 'polypeptide(L)'
;MDPALGNKPFAVLLCRFSDSTAAPQEAAFYQTAFDNTYPHIGHYWRDVSGAQLNIDGTQVYGWYTLPNRASDYFDTSTTYPTPAERSKLWDDCTSLADPAVDYTAYYGVILVFQDWPESKGRFGDWRQYTLDGQTRIWGITFVSATDFGTSLALIKHEMGHAFNMRHSIGADGRAYISR
;
A
#
# COMPACT_ATOMS: atom_id res chain seq x y z
N MET A 1 -12.13 20.22 -0.31
CA MET A 1 -11.54 18.87 -0.19
C MET A 1 -10.93 18.84 1.18
N ASP A 2 -11.46 17.99 2.04
CA ASP A 2 -11.16 18.06 3.46
C ASP A 2 -9.95 17.18 3.78
N PRO A 3 -9.11 17.59 4.74
CA PRO A 3 -7.96 16.79 5.16
C PRO A 3 -8.41 15.43 5.72
N ALA A 4 -7.58 14.41 5.55
CA ALA A 4 -7.80 13.11 6.20
C ALA A 4 -7.64 13.28 7.73
N LEU A 5 -8.75 13.21 8.45
CA LEU A 5 -8.81 13.35 9.91
C LEU A 5 -9.52 12.16 10.56
N GLY A 6 -9.28 11.94 11.85
CA GLY A 6 -9.86 10.85 12.63
C GLY A 6 -9.19 9.50 12.36
N ASN A 7 -9.90 8.41 12.65
CA ASN A 7 -9.39 7.06 12.37
C ASN A 7 -9.53 6.72 10.87
N LYS A 8 -8.46 6.18 10.29
CA LYS A 8 -8.32 5.82 8.87
C LYS A 8 -7.56 4.48 8.74
N PRO A 9 -8.15 3.35 9.17
CA PRO A 9 -7.48 2.05 9.13
C PRO A 9 -7.31 1.55 7.68
N PHE A 10 -6.31 0.70 7.45
CA PHE A 10 -6.07 0.07 6.15
C PHE A 10 -6.20 -1.46 6.22
N ALA A 11 -6.69 -2.07 5.14
CA ALA A 11 -6.49 -3.49 4.89
C ALA A 11 -5.15 -3.66 4.19
N VAL A 12 -4.20 -4.37 4.80
CA VAL A 12 -2.88 -4.62 4.22
C VAL A 12 -2.86 -6.04 3.69
N LEU A 13 -2.79 -6.20 2.38
CA LEU A 13 -2.84 -7.50 1.71
C LEU A 13 -1.43 -7.86 1.28
N LEU A 14 -0.89 -8.99 1.74
CA LEU A 14 0.39 -9.48 1.23
C LEU A 14 0.11 -10.38 0.02
N CYS A 15 0.69 -10.01 -1.12
CA CYS A 15 0.47 -10.64 -2.43
C CYS A 15 1.82 -11.15 -2.95
N ARG A 16 1.87 -12.36 -3.48
CA ARG A 16 3.08 -12.89 -4.15
C ARG A 16 2.75 -13.30 -5.58
N PHE A 17 3.66 -13.02 -6.50
CA PHE A 17 3.57 -13.51 -7.87
C PHE A 17 3.64 -15.04 -7.89
N SER A 18 3.06 -15.68 -8.92
CA SER A 18 3.03 -17.15 -9.00
C SER A 18 4.43 -17.77 -9.11
N ASP A 19 5.42 -17.01 -9.58
CA ASP A 19 6.82 -17.42 -9.68
C ASP A 19 7.72 -16.81 -8.60
N SER A 20 7.14 -16.22 -7.57
CA SER A 20 7.87 -15.79 -6.37
C SER A 20 8.44 -17.00 -5.64
N THR A 21 9.77 -17.02 -5.47
CA THR A 21 10.48 -18.09 -4.75
C THR A 21 11.02 -17.64 -3.39
N ALA A 22 10.92 -16.34 -3.07
CA ALA A 22 11.41 -15.83 -1.80
C ALA A 22 10.58 -16.34 -0.62
N ALA A 23 11.26 -16.67 0.49
CA ALA A 23 10.59 -17.02 1.73
C ALA A 23 9.89 -15.77 2.29
N PRO A 24 8.55 -15.78 2.43
CA PRO A 24 7.84 -14.65 3.01
C PRO A 24 8.20 -14.47 4.48
N GLN A 25 8.29 -13.22 4.92
CA GLN A 25 8.19 -12.90 6.35
C GLN A 25 6.78 -13.22 6.84
N GLU A 26 6.68 -13.57 8.12
CA GLU A 26 5.39 -13.82 8.79
C GLU A 26 4.51 -12.56 8.79
N ALA A 27 3.19 -12.72 8.68
CA ALA A 27 2.26 -11.59 8.68
C ALA A 27 2.41 -10.67 9.91
N ALA A 28 2.80 -11.23 11.05
CA ALA A 28 3.05 -10.49 12.30
C ALA A 28 4.20 -9.46 12.18
N PHE A 29 5.19 -9.70 11.33
CA PHE A 29 6.26 -8.75 11.05
C PHE A 29 5.70 -7.46 10.44
N TYR A 30 4.84 -7.60 9.43
CA TYR A 30 4.17 -6.46 8.79
C TYR A 30 3.17 -5.80 9.73
N GLN A 31 2.40 -6.58 10.50
CA GLN A 31 1.39 -6.05 11.41
C GLN A 31 2.00 -5.13 12.47
N THR A 32 3.16 -5.52 12.99
CA THR A 32 3.90 -4.72 13.98
C THR A 32 4.27 -3.33 13.44
N ALA A 33 4.62 -3.23 12.15
CA ALA A 33 4.99 -1.96 11.53
C ALA A 33 3.85 -0.92 11.49
N PHE A 34 2.59 -1.32 11.70
CA PHE A 34 1.43 -0.42 11.72
C PHE A 34 0.98 0.00 13.12
N ASP A 35 1.65 -0.44 14.19
CA ASP A 35 1.30 -0.04 15.54
C ASP A 35 1.75 1.40 15.89
N ASN A 36 1.45 1.82 17.13
CA ASN A 36 1.71 3.17 17.64
C ASN A 36 3.06 3.33 18.35
N THR A 37 3.97 2.36 18.25
CA THR A 37 5.33 2.42 18.81
C THR A 37 6.25 3.21 17.88
N TYR A 38 7.11 4.09 18.40
CA TYR A 38 8.14 4.72 17.57
C TYR A 38 9.18 3.67 17.12
N PRO A 39 9.59 3.60 15.82
CA PRO A 39 9.32 4.52 14.71
C PRO A 39 8.25 4.02 13.71
N HIS A 40 7.32 3.17 14.15
CA HIS A 40 6.31 2.53 13.30
C HIS A 40 5.34 3.52 12.67
N ILE A 41 4.55 3.03 11.71
CA ILE A 41 3.72 3.84 10.82
C ILE A 41 2.55 4.48 11.59
N GLY A 42 1.94 3.77 12.53
CA GLY A 42 0.85 4.30 13.35
C GLY A 42 1.32 5.47 14.23
N HIS A 43 2.50 5.31 14.87
CA HIS A 43 3.14 6.39 15.62
C HIS A 43 3.36 7.62 14.73
N TYR A 44 3.96 7.44 13.55
CA TYR A 44 4.29 8.52 12.64
C TYR A 44 3.07 9.38 12.29
N TRP A 45 1.96 8.76 11.87
CA TRP A 45 0.78 9.52 11.47
C TRP A 45 0.11 10.26 12.62
N ARG A 46 0.16 9.70 13.83
CA ARG A 46 -0.27 10.40 15.04
C ARG A 46 0.61 11.60 15.35
N ASP A 47 1.92 11.42 15.29
CA ASP A 47 2.89 12.46 15.64
C ASP A 47 2.81 13.65 14.66
N VAL A 48 2.95 13.41 13.36
CA VAL A 48 2.98 14.49 12.35
C VAL A 48 1.64 15.20 12.16
N SER A 49 0.53 14.60 12.61
CA SER A 49 -0.79 15.22 12.56
C SER A 49 -1.19 15.93 13.87
N GLY A 50 -0.36 15.89 14.91
CA GLY A 50 -0.74 16.36 16.24
C GLY A 50 -1.92 15.59 16.82
N ALA A 51 -1.92 14.27 16.65
CA ALA A 51 -2.95 13.31 17.06
C ALA A 51 -4.32 13.46 16.36
N GLN A 52 -4.41 14.23 15.27
CA GLN A 52 -5.66 14.40 14.53
C GLN A 52 -5.95 13.27 13.53
N LEU A 53 -4.94 12.48 13.15
CA LEU A 53 -5.03 11.33 12.28
C LEU A 53 -4.44 10.10 12.99
N ASN A 54 -5.12 8.97 12.91
CA ASN A 54 -4.57 7.68 13.28
C ASN A 54 -5.05 6.60 12.30
N ILE A 55 -4.37 5.46 12.32
CA ILE A 55 -4.66 4.30 11.48
C ILE A 55 -4.98 3.07 12.33
N ASP A 56 -5.49 3.29 13.55
CA ASP A 56 -5.78 2.22 14.51
C ASP A 56 -6.82 1.26 13.93
N GLY A 57 -6.58 -0.04 14.09
CA GLY A 57 -7.42 -1.07 13.46
C GLY A 57 -6.97 -1.47 12.06
N THR A 58 -5.84 -0.96 11.56
CA THR A 58 -5.16 -1.53 10.39
C THR A 58 -4.82 -3.00 10.62
N GLN A 59 -5.18 -3.87 9.68
CA GLN A 59 -4.94 -5.32 9.77
C GLN A 59 -4.17 -5.83 8.55
N VAL A 60 -3.31 -6.82 8.80
CA VAL A 60 -2.53 -7.51 7.76
C VAL A 60 -3.13 -8.87 7.45
N TYR A 61 -3.24 -9.17 6.17
CA TYR A 61 -3.86 -10.37 5.64
C TYR A 61 -2.93 -11.14 4.71
N GLY A 62 -2.67 -12.39 5.11
CA GLY A 62 -2.31 -13.51 4.26
C GLY A 62 -1.05 -13.36 3.42
N TRP A 63 -0.77 -14.38 2.62
CA TRP A 63 0.07 -14.31 1.42
C TRP A 63 -0.73 -14.89 0.25
N TYR A 64 -1.40 -14.02 -0.50
CA TYR A 64 -2.22 -14.41 -1.63
C TYR A 64 -1.35 -14.63 -2.86
N THR A 65 -1.42 -15.82 -3.44
CA THR A 65 -0.65 -16.15 -4.65
C THR A 65 -1.42 -15.67 -5.86
N LEU A 66 -0.90 -14.63 -6.51
CA LEU A 66 -1.46 -14.07 -7.73
C LEU A 66 -1.47 -15.14 -8.84
N PRO A 67 -2.44 -15.10 -9.77
CA PRO A 67 -2.57 -16.11 -10.82
C PRO A 67 -1.41 -16.11 -11.82
N ASN A 68 -0.74 -14.97 -12.02
CA ASN A 68 0.30 -14.82 -13.05
C ASN A 68 1.68 -14.48 -12.47
N ARG A 69 2.70 -14.63 -13.32
CA ARG A 69 4.09 -14.30 -13.01
C ARG A 69 4.26 -12.80 -13.00
N ALA A 70 5.32 -12.28 -12.36
CA ALA A 70 5.55 -10.83 -12.33
C ALA A 70 5.59 -10.19 -13.74
N SER A 71 6.25 -10.85 -14.70
CA SER A 71 6.36 -10.41 -16.10
C SER A 71 5.04 -10.36 -16.88
N ASP A 72 4.00 -11.05 -16.40
CA ASP A 72 2.68 -11.07 -17.04
C ASP A 72 1.78 -9.90 -16.56
N TYR A 73 2.22 -9.19 -15.51
CA TYR A 73 1.57 -7.98 -15.04
C TYR A 73 2.21 -6.72 -15.62
N PHE A 74 3.54 -6.68 -15.72
CA PHE A 74 4.26 -5.53 -16.27
C PHE A 74 5.69 -5.93 -16.68
N ASP A 75 6.33 -5.10 -17.51
CA ASP A 75 7.76 -5.27 -17.82
C ASP A 75 8.62 -4.94 -16.59
N THR A 76 9.10 -6.00 -15.93
CA THR A 76 9.94 -5.94 -14.73
C THR A 76 11.33 -5.36 -14.98
N SER A 77 11.74 -5.19 -16.24
CA SER A 77 13.11 -4.79 -16.61
C SER A 77 13.29 -3.29 -16.87
N THR A 78 12.23 -2.53 -17.19
CA THR A 78 12.43 -1.13 -17.63
C THR A 78 11.45 -0.10 -17.07
N THR A 79 10.23 -0.46 -16.65
CA THR A 79 9.14 0.54 -16.53
C THR A 79 8.38 0.50 -15.20
N TYR A 80 7.83 1.64 -14.78
CA TYR A 80 6.78 1.67 -13.75
C TYR A 80 5.50 1.04 -14.31
N PRO A 81 4.75 0.21 -13.56
CA PRO A 81 3.49 -0.30 -14.05
C PRO A 81 2.59 0.84 -14.52
N THR A 82 2.00 0.71 -15.70
CA THR A 82 0.99 1.62 -16.24
C THR A 82 -0.28 1.59 -15.38
N PRO A 83 -1.22 2.54 -15.55
CA PRO A 83 -2.49 2.49 -14.84
C PRO A 83 -3.26 1.17 -15.03
N ALA A 84 -3.27 0.62 -16.24
CA ALA A 84 -3.96 -0.64 -16.52
C ALA A 84 -3.30 -1.84 -15.82
N GLU A 85 -1.97 -1.88 -15.81
CA GLU A 85 -1.21 -2.93 -15.12
C GLU A 85 -1.41 -2.86 -13.60
N ARG A 86 -1.45 -1.66 -13.01
CA ARG A 86 -1.80 -1.48 -11.58
C ARG A 86 -3.23 -1.90 -11.28
N SER A 87 -4.19 -1.61 -12.16
CA SER A 87 -5.57 -2.07 -11.99
C SER A 87 -5.66 -3.60 -12.01
N LYS A 88 -4.94 -4.27 -12.92
CA LYS A 88 -4.89 -5.74 -12.94
C LYS A 88 -4.32 -6.33 -11.65
N LEU A 89 -3.23 -5.74 -11.13
CA LEU A 89 -2.65 -6.15 -9.84
C LEU A 89 -3.58 -5.91 -8.66
N TRP A 90 -4.28 -4.78 -8.67
CA TRP A 90 -5.31 -4.47 -7.68
C TRP A 90 -6.40 -5.52 -7.68
N ASP A 91 -7.05 -5.70 -8.83
CA ASP A 91 -8.20 -6.59 -8.99
C ASP A 91 -7.85 -8.02 -8.55
N ASP A 92 -6.72 -8.55 -9.01
CA ASP A 92 -6.31 -9.92 -8.68
C ASP A 92 -6.00 -10.09 -7.19
N CYS A 93 -5.28 -9.17 -6.55
CA CYS A 93 -4.97 -9.33 -5.13
C CYS A 93 -6.19 -9.08 -4.23
N THR A 94 -7.00 -8.06 -4.51
CA THR A 94 -8.20 -7.81 -3.71
C THR A 94 -9.23 -8.93 -3.89
N SER A 95 -9.42 -9.46 -5.10
CA SER A 95 -10.34 -10.57 -5.32
C SER A 95 -9.92 -11.86 -4.62
N LEU A 96 -8.62 -12.13 -4.48
CA LEU A 96 -8.13 -13.30 -3.73
C LEU A 96 -8.31 -13.15 -2.22
N ALA A 97 -8.26 -11.91 -1.72
CA ALA A 97 -8.40 -11.61 -0.30
C ALA A 97 -9.86 -11.43 0.15
N ASP A 98 -10.77 -11.09 -0.77
CA ASP A 98 -12.20 -10.84 -0.55
C ASP A 98 -12.91 -11.87 0.36
N PRO A 99 -12.69 -13.21 0.23
CA PRO A 99 -13.34 -14.18 1.12
C PRO A 99 -12.95 -14.07 2.61
N ALA A 100 -11.85 -13.37 2.92
CA ALA A 100 -11.29 -13.23 4.26
C ALA A 100 -11.28 -11.79 4.78
N VAL A 101 -11.62 -10.81 3.95
CA VAL A 101 -11.50 -9.38 4.27
C VAL A 101 -12.82 -8.68 3.98
N ASP A 102 -13.44 -8.11 5.01
CA ASP A 102 -14.50 -7.11 4.86
C ASP A 102 -13.85 -5.73 4.69
N TYR A 103 -13.72 -5.29 3.45
CA TYR A 103 -13.16 -4.00 3.06
C TYR A 103 -13.97 -2.82 3.59
N THR A 104 -15.25 -2.98 3.91
CA THR A 104 -16.11 -1.88 4.37
C THR A 104 -15.63 -1.28 5.70
N ALA A 105 -14.85 -2.03 6.48
CA ALA A 105 -14.25 -1.59 7.73
C ALA A 105 -13.03 -0.65 7.56
N TYR A 106 -12.48 -0.53 6.35
CA TYR A 106 -11.20 0.12 6.11
C TYR A 106 -11.34 1.41 5.31
N TYR A 107 -10.52 2.43 5.62
CA TYR A 107 -10.44 3.63 4.80
C TYR A 107 -9.80 3.35 3.43
N GLY A 108 -8.76 2.51 3.41
CA GLY A 108 -7.97 2.20 2.22
C GLY A 108 -7.36 0.81 2.25
N VAL A 109 -6.63 0.48 1.19
CA VAL A 109 -5.97 -0.82 1.02
C VAL A 109 -4.51 -0.62 0.66
N ILE A 110 -3.63 -1.38 1.31
CA ILE A 110 -2.20 -1.44 1.00
C ILE A 110 -1.91 -2.82 0.42
N LEU A 111 -1.34 -2.88 -0.79
CA LEU A 111 -0.83 -4.11 -1.39
C LEU A 111 0.67 -4.19 -1.16
N VAL A 112 1.11 -5.27 -0.52
CA VAL A 112 2.52 -5.57 -0.26
C VAL A 112 2.95 -6.73 -1.14
N PHE A 113 3.92 -6.51 -2.02
CA PHE A 113 4.37 -7.53 -2.96
C PHE A 113 5.71 -8.15 -2.57
N GLN A 114 5.79 -9.49 -2.49
CA GLN A 114 6.97 -10.23 -2.00
C GLN A 114 8.25 -9.95 -2.82
N ASP A 115 8.18 -10.13 -4.15
CA ASP A 115 9.34 -10.05 -5.06
C ASP A 115 9.14 -8.93 -6.08
N TRP A 116 8.80 -7.74 -5.59
CA TRP A 116 8.60 -6.58 -6.44
C TRP A 116 9.95 -5.95 -6.83
N PRO A 117 10.27 -5.78 -8.12
CA PRO A 117 11.56 -5.23 -8.56
C PRO A 117 11.78 -3.84 -7.95
N GLU A 118 12.86 -3.69 -7.18
CA GLU A 118 13.08 -2.54 -6.30
C GLU A 118 13.11 -1.20 -7.07
N SER A 119 12.48 -0.17 -6.46
CA SER A 119 12.28 1.23 -6.91
C SER A 119 11.22 1.52 -7.98
N LYS A 120 10.68 0.51 -8.68
CA LYS A 120 9.88 0.73 -9.91
C LYS A 120 8.37 0.59 -9.75
N GLY A 121 7.82 0.38 -8.57
CA GLY A 121 6.36 0.31 -8.47
C GLY A 121 5.73 0.57 -7.11
N ARG A 122 6.46 1.33 -6.28
CA ARG A 122 5.84 2.09 -5.21
C ARG A 122 4.84 3.04 -5.82
N PHE A 123 3.63 3.04 -5.28
CA PHE A 123 2.55 3.85 -5.81
C PHE A 123 1.49 4.05 -4.75
N GLY A 124 1.22 5.30 -4.40
CA GLY A 124 0.01 5.67 -3.69
C GLY A 124 -0.89 6.56 -4.53
N ASP A 125 -2.20 6.43 -4.31
CA ASP A 125 -3.20 7.27 -4.97
C ASP A 125 -4.52 7.25 -4.20
N TRP A 126 -5.48 8.02 -4.67
CA TRP A 126 -6.85 8.02 -4.17
C TRP A 126 -7.79 7.75 -5.35
N ARG A 127 -8.34 6.52 -5.43
CA ARG A 127 -9.04 6.02 -6.62
C ARG A 127 -10.38 5.38 -6.31
N GLN A 128 -11.32 5.51 -7.25
CA GLN A 128 -12.61 4.85 -7.16
C GLN A 128 -12.50 3.37 -7.51
N TYR A 129 -12.95 2.52 -6.60
CA TYR A 129 -13.09 1.07 -6.79
C TYR A 129 -14.39 0.60 -6.15
N THR A 130 -14.82 -0.61 -6.53
CA THR A 130 -15.93 -1.32 -5.90
C THR A 130 -15.38 -2.53 -5.17
N LEU A 131 -15.47 -2.53 -3.84
CA LEU A 131 -15.12 -3.65 -2.96
C LEU A 131 -16.30 -3.89 -2.02
N ASP A 132 -16.66 -5.15 -1.76
CA ASP A 132 -17.83 -5.53 -0.95
C ASP A 132 -19.13 -4.79 -1.31
N GLY A 133 -19.36 -4.60 -2.62
CA GLY A 133 -20.54 -3.89 -3.12
C GLY A 133 -20.54 -2.38 -2.88
N GLN A 134 -19.49 -1.80 -2.29
CA GLN A 134 -19.35 -0.35 -2.09
C GLN A 134 -18.46 0.28 -3.16
N THR A 135 -19.06 1.10 -4.04
CA THR A 135 -18.32 1.98 -4.95
C THR A 135 -18.01 3.30 -4.26
N ARG A 136 -16.73 3.54 -3.96
CA ARG A 136 -16.25 4.82 -3.41
C ARG A 136 -14.79 5.04 -3.73
N ILE A 137 -14.27 6.19 -3.33
CA ILE A 137 -12.84 6.47 -3.43
C ILE A 137 -12.11 5.82 -2.24
N TRP A 138 -11.12 4.98 -2.53
CA TRP A 138 -10.27 4.27 -1.60
C TRP A 138 -8.87 4.88 -1.62
N GLY A 139 -8.28 5.07 -0.44
CA GLY A 139 -6.84 5.31 -0.35
C GLY A 139 -6.10 4.03 -0.74
N ILE A 140 -5.22 4.09 -1.74
CA ILE A 140 -4.51 2.92 -2.23
C ILE A 140 -3.00 3.10 -2.10
N THR A 141 -2.29 2.02 -1.80
CA THR A 141 -0.83 2.01 -1.68
C THR A 141 -0.28 0.68 -2.16
N PHE A 142 0.80 0.72 -2.94
CA PHE A 142 1.52 -0.42 -3.47
C PHE A 142 2.96 -0.26 -2.98
N VAL A 143 3.47 -1.28 -2.31
CA VAL A 143 4.84 -1.31 -1.76
C VAL A 143 5.40 -2.73 -1.86
N SER A 144 6.72 -2.87 -1.69
CA SER A 144 7.36 -4.20 -1.65
C SER A 144 7.49 -4.71 -0.21
N ALA A 145 7.62 -6.02 -0.06
CA ALA A 145 8.04 -6.64 1.20
C ALA A 145 9.40 -6.09 1.67
N THR A 146 10.32 -5.83 0.74
CA THR A 146 11.65 -5.28 1.06
C THR A 146 11.60 -3.87 1.62
N ASP A 147 10.60 -3.06 1.25
CA ASP A 147 10.43 -1.70 1.79
C ASP A 147 10.24 -1.72 3.32
N PHE A 148 9.57 -2.76 3.87
CA PHE A 148 9.40 -2.93 5.31
C PHE A 148 10.70 -3.27 6.04
N GLY A 149 11.64 -3.95 5.37
CA GLY A 149 12.95 -4.29 5.93
C GLY A 149 14.00 -3.18 5.78
N THR A 150 13.78 -2.24 4.86
CA THR A 150 14.79 -1.23 4.48
C THR A 150 14.42 0.18 4.93
N SER A 151 13.17 0.64 4.74
CA SER A 151 12.75 1.98 5.14
C SER A 151 11.23 2.14 5.24
N LEU A 152 10.73 2.24 6.48
CA LEU A 152 9.34 2.61 6.73
C LEU A 152 8.96 4.01 6.22
N ALA A 153 9.95 4.88 5.95
CA ALA A 153 9.70 6.20 5.38
C ALA A 153 9.08 6.13 3.97
N LEU A 154 9.44 5.11 3.19
CA LEU A 154 8.90 4.90 1.85
C LEU A 154 7.42 4.50 1.91
N ILE A 155 7.06 3.62 2.86
CA ILE A 155 5.67 3.21 3.06
C ILE A 155 4.84 4.41 3.54
N LYS A 156 5.38 5.20 4.47
CA LYS A 156 4.75 6.45 4.94
C LYS A 156 4.55 7.45 3.80
N HIS A 157 5.53 7.60 2.90
CA HIS A 157 5.42 8.45 1.72
C HIS A 157 4.24 8.04 0.83
N GLU A 158 4.18 6.75 0.44
CA GLU A 158 3.12 6.28 -0.45
C GLU A 158 1.74 6.33 0.22
N MET A 159 1.65 6.05 1.52
CA MET A 159 0.42 6.26 2.29
C MET A 159 -0.02 7.73 2.31
N GLY A 160 0.91 8.69 2.23
CA GLY A 160 0.57 10.11 2.07
C GLY A 160 -0.32 10.37 0.87
N HIS A 161 -0.06 9.70 -0.27
CA HIS A 161 -0.92 9.80 -1.44
C HIS A 161 -2.30 9.15 -1.23
N ALA A 162 -2.40 8.08 -0.44
CA ALA A 162 -3.69 7.52 -0.01
C ALA A 162 -4.50 8.49 0.87
N PHE A 163 -3.83 9.44 1.53
CA PHE A 163 -4.44 10.58 2.22
C PHE A 163 -4.57 11.83 1.33
N ASN A 164 -4.49 11.66 0.00
CA ASN A 164 -4.61 12.72 -1.00
C ASN A 164 -3.49 13.78 -0.95
N MET A 165 -2.36 13.48 -0.32
CA MET A 165 -1.18 14.34 -0.41
C MET A 165 -0.55 14.21 -1.80
N ARG A 166 -0.02 15.30 -2.33
CA ARG A 166 0.77 15.30 -3.58
C ARG A 166 2.24 15.35 -3.23
N HIS A 167 3.09 14.94 -4.16
CA HIS A 167 4.52 15.21 -4.03
C HIS A 167 4.74 16.71 -3.82
N SER A 168 5.65 17.06 -2.91
CA SER A 168 6.18 18.43 -2.85
C SER A 168 6.92 18.71 -4.15
N ILE A 169 6.74 19.90 -4.72
CA ILE A 169 7.36 20.28 -5.99
C ILE A 169 8.42 21.35 -5.70
N GLY A 170 9.64 21.13 -6.18
CA GLY A 170 10.73 22.08 -6.12
C GLY A 170 10.54 23.26 -7.06
N ALA A 171 11.34 24.30 -6.87
CA ALA A 171 11.31 25.49 -7.73
C ALA A 171 11.64 25.18 -9.21
N ASP A 172 12.28 24.05 -9.48
CA ASP A 172 12.59 23.53 -10.82
C ASP A 172 11.44 22.72 -11.45
N GLY A 173 10.28 22.66 -10.78
CA GLY A 173 9.11 21.90 -11.22
C GLY A 173 9.24 20.39 -11.03
N ARG A 174 10.32 19.91 -10.40
CA ARG A 174 10.49 18.48 -10.11
C ARG A 174 9.88 18.11 -8.78
N ALA A 175 9.22 16.96 -8.74
CA ALA A 175 8.71 16.38 -7.50
C ALA A 175 9.89 15.93 -6.60
N TYR A 176 9.86 16.34 -5.33
CA TYR A 176 10.65 15.69 -4.30
C TYR A 176 10.01 14.34 -3.98
N ILE A 177 10.72 13.28 -4.33
CA ILE A 177 10.38 11.90 -4.00
C ILE A 177 11.29 11.47 -2.83
N SER A 178 10.72 10.86 -1.79
CA SER A 178 11.55 10.22 -0.77
C SER A 178 12.39 9.12 -1.45
N ARG A 179 13.69 9.11 -1.15
CA ARG A 179 14.64 8.10 -1.64
C ARG A 179 14.98 7.15 -0.51
#